data_AF-A0AAV6D8I4-F1
#
_entry.id   AF-A0AAV6D8I4-F1
#
_cell.length_a   1.000
_cell.length_b   1.000
_cell.length_c   1.000
_cell.angle_alpha   90.00
_cell.angle_beta   90.00
_cell.angle_gamma   90.00
#
_symmetry.space_group_name_H-M   'P 1'
#
loop_
_entity.id
_entity.type
_entity.pdbx_description
1 polymer ?
#
loop_
_entity_poly.entity_id
_entity_poly.type
_entity_poly.pdbx_seq_one_letter_code
_entity_poly.pdbx_strand_id
1 'polypeptide(L)'
;ETRDMSVLVLKVVNTNAPGLKISAGGGPNIWTTRDSIKLVGYKVSDPGGYDIAHVIGGFYNLPVIDETGLTDAYDLDAKWNGNLRGTALQKEIERVTREQFGLEVVKDNRPVEMLVVQKSN
;
A
#
# COMPACT_ATOMS: atom_id res chain seq x y z
N GLU A 1 21.02 -1.21 12.01
CA GLU A 1 21.38 -2.59 11.62
C GLU A 1 20.59 -2.91 10.37
N THR A 2 21.26 -3.21 9.27
CA THR A 2 20.62 -3.58 8.01
C THR A 2 20.43 -5.09 8.00
N ARG A 3 19.20 -5.56 7.78
CA ARG A 3 18.90 -6.99 7.73
C ARG A 3 18.29 -7.33 6.38
N ASP A 4 18.82 -8.34 5.72
CA ASP A 4 18.16 -8.95 4.57
C ASP A 4 16.85 -9.56 5.04
N MET A 5 15.75 -9.06 4.49
CA MET A 5 14.42 -9.58 4.78
C MET A 5 13.54 -9.53 3.54
N SER A 6 12.52 -10.39 3.54
CA SER A 6 11.46 -10.33 2.56
C SER A 6 10.73 -8.99 2.71
N VAL A 7 10.71 -8.22 1.64
CA VAL A 7 9.98 -6.97 1.54
C VAL A 7 9.07 -6.99 0.34
N LEU A 8 8.14 -6.06 0.33
CA LEU A 8 7.31 -5.78 -0.83
C LEU A 8 7.82 -4.50 -1.48
N VAL A 9 7.94 -4.51 -2.80
CA VAL A 9 8.29 -3.33 -3.57
C VAL A 9 7.07 -2.93 -4.37
N LEU A 10 6.61 -1.69 -4.15
CA LEU A 10 5.47 -1.14 -4.85
C LEU A 10 5.97 -0.37 -6.08
N LYS A 11 5.45 -0.71 -7.25
CA LYS A 11 5.84 -0.10 -8.54
C LYS A 11 4.62 0.34 -9.32
N VAL A 12 4.76 1.40 -10.10
CA VAL A 12 3.72 1.79 -11.07
C VAL A 12 3.93 0.98 -12.34
N VAL A 13 2.93 0.17 -12.69
CA VAL A 13 2.87 -0.55 -13.98
C VAL A 13 1.92 0.10 -14.97
N ASN A 14 0.96 0.90 -14.48
CA ASN A 14 0.07 1.68 -15.32
C ASN A 14 -0.29 3.02 -14.67
N THR A 15 0.27 4.11 -15.18
CA THR A 15 0.01 5.48 -14.72
C THR A 15 -1.39 5.99 -15.06
N ASN A 16 -2.11 5.33 -15.99
CA ASN A 16 -3.47 5.70 -16.41
C ASN A 16 -4.54 4.79 -15.79
N ALA A 17 -4.24 4.13 -14.68
CA ALA A 17 -5.22 3.28 -14.03
C ALA A 17 -6.37 4.13 -13.46
N PRO A 18 -7.64 3.70 -13.65
CA PRO A 18 -8.81 4.53 -13.35
C PRO A 18 -9.03 4.79 -11.85
N GLY A 19 -8.45 3.95 -10.99
CA GLY A 19 -8.65 3.98 -9.54
C GLY A 19 -7.64 4.82 -8.77
N LEU A 20 -6.51 5.21 -9.38
CA LEU A 20 -5.49 6.04 -8.72
C LEU A 20 -5.68 7.50 -9.16
N LYS A 21 -6.22 8.34 -8.28
CA LYS A 21 -6.51 9.75 -8.59
C LYS A 21 -5.80 10.64 -7.61
N ILE A 22 -5.22 11.73 -8.10
CA ILE A 22 -4.70 12.79 -7.22
C ILE A 22 -5.89 13.34 -6.42
N SER A 23 -5.73 13.38 -5.11
CA SER A 23 -6.77 13.86 -4.19
C SER A 23 -7.00 15.35 -4.40
N ALA A 24 -8.27 15.75 -4.52
CA ALA A 24 -8.66 17.15 -4.75
C ALA A 24 -8.59 18.03 -3.48
N GLY A 25 -8.11 17.48 -2.36
CA GLY A 25 -8.02 18.15 -1.07
C GLY A 25 -9.05 17.66 -0.04
N GLY A 26 -8.83 18.04 1.21
CA GLY A 26 -9.46 17.42 2.39
C GLY A 26 -8.44 16.57 3.13
N GLY A 27 -8.51 16.57 4.47
CA GLY A 27 -7.57 15.79 5.28
C GLY A 27 -7.67 14.28 5.02
N PRO A 28 -6.66 13.50 5.44
CA PRO A 28 -6.63 12.05 5.28
C PRO A 28 -7.86 11.40 5.92
N ASN A 29 -8.61 10.62 5.15
CA ASN A 29 -9.80 9.90 5.61
C ASN A 29 -9.81 8.45 5.11
N ILE A 30 -10.15 7.53 6.01
CA ILE A 30 -10.22 6.10 5.73
C ILE A 30 -11.61 5.55 6.05
N TRP A 31 -12.17 4.81 5.11
CA TRP A 31 -13.37 4.00 5.31
C TRP A 31 -13.06 2.56 4.97
N THR A 32 -13.27 1.67 5.93
CA THR A 32 -13.08 0.24 5.75
C THR A 32 -14.42 -0.47 5.91
N THR A 33 -14.69 -1.40 5.01
CA THR A 33 -15.74 -2.38 5.15
C THR A 33 -15.12 -3.77 5.04
N ARG A 34 -15.96 -4.81 5.10
CA ARG A 34 -15.49 -6.20 4.95
C ARG A 34 -14.89 -6.45 3.56
N ASP A 35 -15.42 -5.79 2.55
CA ASP A 35 -15.20 -6.03 1.12
C ASP A 35 -14.61 -4.81 0.39
N SER A 36 -14.30 -3.73 1.12
CA SER A 36 -13.71 -2.56 0.53
C SER A 36 -12.86 -1.74 1.49
N ILE A 37 -11.93 -0.98 0.92
CA ILE A 37 -11.26 0.13 1.59
C ILE A 37 -11.28 1.34 0.67
N LYS A 38 -11.61 2.48 1.26
CA LYS A 38 -11.50 3.77 0.62
C LYS A 38 -10.55 4.64 1.42
N LEU A 39 -9.50 5.10 0.77
CA LEU A 39 -8.51 6.04 1.29
C LEU A 39 -8.67 7.33 0.50
N VAL A 40 -8.72 8.46 1.17
CA VAL A 40 -8.77 9.79 0.54
C VAL A 40 -7.66 10.64 1.11
N GLY A 41 -6.87 11.25 0.24
CA GLY A 41 -5.81 12.17 0.63
C GLY A 41 -4.57 11.51 1.23
N TYR A 42 -4.23 10.28 0.83
CA TYR A 42 -3.06 9.56 1.35
C TYR A 42 -1.92 9.53 0.33
N LYS A 43 -0.70 9.82 0.77
CA LYS A 43 0.49 9.59 -0.05
C LYS A 43 0.78 8.10 -0.16
N VAL A 44 1.55 7.73 -1.19
CA VAL A 44 1.98 6.34 -1.36
C VAL A 44 2.91 5.92 -0.24
N SER A 45 3.89 6.76 0.09
CA SER A 45 4.74 6.65 1.27
C SER A 45 4.80 8.00 1.98
N ASP A 46 4.54 8.01 3.29
CA ASP A 46 4.69 9.21 4.11
C ASP A 46 5.50 8.87 5.38
N PRO A 47 6.73 9.41 5.52
CA PRO A 47 7.57 9.12 6.69
C PRO A 47 7.03 9.68 8.00
N GLY A 48 5.99 10.53 7.95
CA GLY A 48 5.39 11.19 9.12
C GLY A 48 4.08 10.56 9.59
N GLY A 49 3.56 9.50 8.95
CA GLY A 49 2.23 9.01 9.27
C GLY A 49 1.82 7.68 8.63
N TYR A 50 0.50 7.48 8.58
CA TYR A 50 -0.14 6.33 7.95
C TYR A 50 -0.27 6.59 6.44
N ASP A 51 0.17 5.66 5.60
CA ASP A 51 0.18 5.79 4.14
C ASP A 51 -0.31 4.52 3.43
N ILE A 52 -0.37 4.57 2.10
CA ILE A 52 -0.86 3.46 1.27
C ILE A 52 0.06 2.24 1.38
N ALA A 53 1.38 2.44 1.41
CA ALA A 53 2.36 1.37 1.55
C ALA A 53 2.17 0.63 2.89
N HIS A 54 1.86 1.33 3.99
CA HIS A 54 1.51 0.72 5.27
C HIS A 54 0.24 -0.15 5.19
N VAL A 55 -0.80 0.33 4.50
CA VAL A 55 -2.05 -0.43 4.29
C VAL A 55 -1.76 -1.72 3.52
N ILE A 56 -1.00 -1.64 2.43
CA ILE A 56 -0.61 -2.79 1.62
C ILE A 56 0.23 -3.77 2.45
N GLY A 57 1.24 -3.27 3.16
CA GLY A 57 2.13 -4.07 4.00
C GLY A 57 1.38 -4.85 5.08
N GLY A 58 0.30 -4.26 5.62
CA GLY A 58 -0.58 -4.92 6.58
C GLY A 58 -1.25 -6.21 6.06
N PHE A 59 -1.57 -6.29 4.76
CA PHE A 59 -2.16 -7.51 4.17
C PHE A 59 -1.17 -8.68 4.05
N TYR A 60 0.12 -8.38 3.97
CA TYR A 60 1.18 -9.39 3.82
C TYR A 60 2.03 -9.55 5.08
N ASN A 61 1.85 -8.68 6.07
CA ASN A 61 2.70 -8.57 7.26
C ASN A 61 4.19 -8.40 6.89
N LEU A 62 4.45 -7.62 5.83
CA LEU A 62 5.79 -7.32 5.32
C LEU A 62 5.93 -5.80 5.12
N PRO A 63 7.13 -5.24 5.32
CA PRO A 63 7.39 -3.84 4.99
C PRO A 63 7.28 -3.62 3.48
N VAL A 64 6.76 -2.45 3.10
CA VAL A 64 6.61 -2.03 1.70
C VAL A 64 7.60 -0.90 1.42
N ILE A 65 8.40 -1.07 0.37
CA ILE A 65 9.27 -0.06 -0.21
C ILE A 65 8.51 0.58 -1.37
N ASP A 66 8.35 1.89 -1.31
CA ASP A 66 7.79 2.67 -2.41
C ASP A 66 8.86 2.95 -3.47
N GLU A 67 8.72 2.34 -4.66
CA GLU A 67 9.47 2.68 -5.88
C GLU A 67 8.53 3.26 -6.95
N THR A 68 7.37 3.79 -6.55
CA THR A 68 6.40 4.37 -7.48
C THR A 68 6.80 5.77 -7.95
N GLY A 69 7.55 6.51 -7.13
CA GLY A 69 7.90 7.92 -7.38
C GLY A 69 6.72 8.88 -7.25
N LEU A 70 5.58 8.42 -6.71
CA LEU A 70 4.37 9.20 -6.58
C LEU A 70 4.41 10.06 -5.30
N THR A 71 4.60 11.37 -5.45
CA THR A 71 4.79 12.29 -4.33
C THR A 71 3.52 12.98 -3.83
N ASP A 72 2.47 13.02 -4.65
CA ASP A 72 1.19 13.62 -4.29
C ASP A 72 0.37 12.77 -3.31
N ALA A 73 -0.75 13.33 -2.85
CA ALA A 73 -1.76 12.58 -2.12
C ALA A 73 -2.77 11.99 -3.12
N TYR A 74 -3.18 10.75 -2.89
CA TYR A 74 -4.05 9.99 -3.77
C TYR A 74 -5.30 9.51 -3.04
N ASP A 75 -6.37 9.40 -3.82
CA ASP A 75 -7.58 8.73 -3.45
C ASP A 75 -7.56 7.31 -4.05
N LEU A 76 -7.85 6.33 -3.21
CA LEU A 76 -7.97 4.93 -3.58
C LEU A 76 -9.34 4.42 -3.15
N ASP A 77 -10.02 3.69 -4.03
CA ASP A 77 -11.23 2.93 -3.72
C ASP A 77 -10.99 1.50 -4.18
N ALA A 78 -10.63 0.63 -3.26
CA ALA A 78 -10.35 -0.77 -3.54
C ALA A 78 -11.52 -1.63 -3.06
N LYS A 79 -11.94 -2.57 -3.89
CA LYS A 79 -13.02 -3.52 -3.58
C LYS A 79 -12.57 -4.93 -3.87
N TRP A 80 -12.84 -5.85 -2.95
CA TRP A 80 -12.46 -7.26 -3.03
C TRP A 80 -13.53 -8.14 -2.39
N ASN A 81 -13.43 -9.45 -2.58
CA ASN A 81 -14.32 -10.38 -1.90
C ASN A 81 -13.92 -10.55 -0.42
N GLY A 82 -14.67 -9.92 0.49
CA GLY A 82 -14.46 -9.98 1.94
C GLY A 82 -14.69 -11.34 2.62
N ASN A 83 -15.06 -12.38 1.85
CA ASN A 83 -15.08 -13.77 2.32
C ASN A 83 -13.74 -14.48 2.14
N LEU A 84 -12.82 -13.92 1.34
CA LEU A 84 -11.51 -14.51 1.11
C LEU A 84 -10.61 -14.38 2.35
N ARG A 85 -9.75 -15.38 2.55
CA ARG A 85 -8.81 -15.46 3.67
C ARG A 85 -7.45 -15.94 3.16
N GLY A 86 -6.39 -15.63 3.91
CA GLY A 86 -5.04 -16.09 3.63
C GLY A 86 -4.57 -15.76 2.21
N THR A 87 -4.04 -16.77 1.52
CA THR A 87 -3.46 -16.62 0.17
C THR A 87 -4.47 -16.22 -0.89
N ALA A 88 -5.76 -16.58 -0.72
CA ALA A 88 -6.80 -16.17 -1.66
C ALA A 88 -7.11 -14.68 -1.56
N LEU A 89 -7.12 -14.12 -0.34
CA LEU A 89 -7.26 -12.68 -0.13
C LEU A 89 -6.05 -11.95 -0.71
N GLN A 90 -4.83 -12.44 -0.43
CA GLN A 90 -3.60 -11.84 -0.97
C GLN A 90 -3.62 -11.74 -2.49
N LYS A 91 -4.01 -12.82 -3.20
CA LYS A 91 -4.12 -12.81 -4.67
C LYS A 91 -5.16 -11.82 -5.19
N GLU A 92 -6.29 -11.68 -4.49
CA GLU A 92 -7.32 -10.71 -4.86
C GLU A 92 -6.81 -9.27 -4.64
N ILE A 93 -6.08 -9.01 -3.55
CA ILE A 93 -5.44 -7.71 -3.32
C ILE A 93 -4.38 -7.42 -4.39
N GLU A 94 -3.53 -8.39 -4.77
CA GLU A 94 -2.55 -8.23 -5.86
C GLU A 94 -3.26 -7.84 -7.17
N ARG A 95 -4.33 -8.56 -7.49
CA ARG A 95 -5.13 -8.31 -8.69
C ARG A 95 -5.78 -6.93 -8.66
N VAL A 96 -6.46 -6.56 -7.58
CA VAL A 96 -7.12 -5.26 -7.42
C VAL A 96 -6.10 -4.12 -7.49
N THR A 97 -4.95 -4.29 -6.85
CA THR A 97 -3.88 -3.29 -6.84
C THR A 97 -3.35 -3.04 -8.25
N ARG A 98 -3.16 -4.11 -9.02
CA ARG A 98 -2.70 -4.05 -10.40
C ARG A 98 -3.75 -3.51 -11.37
N GLU A 99 -4.97 -4.04 -11.32
CA GLU A 99 -6.03 -3.71 -12.28
C GLU A 99 -6.67 -2.34 -12.01
N GLN A 100 -6.92 -2.00 -10.74
CA GLN A 100 -7.62 -0.76 -10.37
C GLN A 100 -6.66 0.42 -10.20
N PHE A 101 -5.49 0.19 -9.59
CA PHE A 101 -4.55 1.27 -9.28
C PHE A 101 -3.34 1.30 -10.21
N GLY A 102 -3.16 0.28 -11.06
CA GLY A 102 -1.98 0.22 -11.93
C GLY A 102 -0.69 0.09 -11.12
N LEU A 103 -0.80 -0.42 -9.89
CA LEU A 103 0.31 -0.63 -8.98
C LEU A 103 0.60 -2.13 -8.90
N GLU A 104 1.87 -2.49 -8.96
CA GLU A 104 2.31 -3.86 -8.82
C GLU A 104 3.07 -4.01 -7.50
N VAL A 105 2.72 -5.06 -6.76
CA VAL A 105 3.37 -5.45 -5.52
C VAL A 105 4.29 -6.62 -5.84
N VAL A 106 5.60 -6.39 -5.78
CA VAL A 106 6.62 -7.42 -6.07
C VAL A 106 7.28 -7.84 -4.76
N LYS A 107 7.29 -9.13 -4.46
CA LYS A 107 8.08 -9.67 -3.35
C LYS A 107 9.55 -9.65 -3.75
N ASP A 108 10.38 -9.04 -2.91
CA ASP A 108 11.81 -8.92 -3.13
C ASP A 108 12.55 -9.19 -1.81
N ASN A 109 13.81 -9.60 -1.87
CA ASN A 109 14.66 -9.66 -0.68
C ASN A 109 15.63 -8.51 -0.76
N ARG A 110 15.47 -7.52 0.12
CA ARG A 110 16.36 -6.36 0.16
C ARG A 110 16.93 -6.13 1.55
N PRO A 111 18.16 -5.60 1.62
CA PRO A 111 18.71 -5.08 2.85
C PRO A 111 17.89 -3.85 3.24
N VAL A 112 17.01 -3.98 4.23
CA VAL A 112 16.23 -2.84 4.74
C VAL A 112 16.85 -2.37 6.04
N GLU A 113 17.13 -1.07 6.09
CA GLU A 113 17.45 -0.39 7.33
C GLU A 113 16.16 -0.28 8.15
N MET A 114 15.97 -1.23 9.07
CA MET A 114 14.94 -1.07 10.09
C MET A 114 15.35 0.08 11.01
N LEU A 115 14.75 1.24 10.80
CA LEU A 115 14.59 2.21 11.88
C LEU A 115 13.57 1.63 12.86
N VAL A 116 14.07 0.82 13.79
CA VAL A 116 13.33 0.47 15.00
C VAL A 116 13.12 1.80 15.73
N VAL A 117 11.92 2.37 15.62
CA VAL A 117 11.46 3.34 16.61
C VAL A 117 11.35 2.56 17.93
N GLN A 118 12.45 2.51 18.68
CA GLN A 118 12.39 2.15 20.09
C GLN A 118 11.43 3.17 20.69
N LYS A 119 10.19 2.74 20.98
CA LYS A 119 9.39 3.43 21.99
C LYS A 119 10.20 3.35 23.27
N SER A 120 10.91 4.42 23.61
CA SER A 120 11.38 4.64 24.96
C SER A 120 10.14 4.64 25.85
N ASN A 121 10.05 3.67 26.75
CA ASN A 121 9.09 3.64 27.83
C ASN A 121 9.83 3.42 29.14
#